data_AF-A0A550GRG8-F1
#
_entry.id   AF-A0A550GRG8-F1
#
_cell.length_a   1.000
_cell.length_b   1.000
_cell.length_c   1.000
_cell.angle_alpha   90.00
_cell.angle_beta   90.00
_cell.angle_gamma   90.00
#
_symmetry.space_group_name_H-M   'P 1'
#
loop_
_entity.id
_entity.type
_entity.pdbx_description
1 polymer ?
#
loop_
_entity_poly.entity_id
_entity_poly.type
_entity_poly.pdbx_seq_one_letter_code
_entity_poly.pdbx_strand_id
1 'polypeptide(L)' 'KRRVLDKLTVRLEYEKDHDFYHCGTPTCKRITFSEAMELVFQCPTCGNPLSHCDNKKLIENLSIKVDQVRKELGE' A
#
# COMPACT_ATOMS: atom_id res chain seq x y z
N LYS A 1 -21.87 -8.86 -0.31
CA LYS A 1 -20.93 -8.15 -1.22
C LYS A 1 -20.47 -6.78 -0.70
N ARG A 2 -21.30 -5.99 0.02
CA ARG A 2 -20.92 -4.67 0.62
C ARG A 2 -19.64 -4.67 1.47
N ARG A 3 -19.48 -5.65 2.39
CA ARG A 3 -18.28 -5.77 3.24
C ARG A 3 -16.95 -5.91 2.48
N VAL A 4 -16.98 -6.45 1.26
CA VAL A 4 -15.78 -6.59 0.41
C VAL A 4 -15.42 -5.24 -0.17
N LEU A 5 -16.42 -4.47 -0.62
CA LEU A 5 -16.25 -3.11 -1.09
C LEU A 5 -15.65 -2.23 0.00
N ASP A 6 -16.22 -2.24 1.20
CA ASP A 6 -15.73 -1.43 2.33
C ASP A 6 -14.25 -1.74 2.64
N LYS A 7 -13.88 -3.02 2.69
CA LYS A 7 -12.48 -3.41 2.91
C LYS A 7 -11.55 -2.94 1.79
N LEU A 8 -11.98 -3.04 0.54
CA LEU A 8 -11.18 -2.57 -0.61
C LEU A 8 -11.05 -1.04 -0.62
N THR A 9 -12.11 -0.31 -0.26
CA THR A 9 -12.08 1.15 -0.15
C THR A 9 -11.18 1.61 0.98
N VAL A 10 -11.31 1.03 2.19
CA VAL A 10 -10.41 1.33 3.32
C VAL A 10 -8.96 1.04 2.93
N ARG A 11 -8.69 -0.06 2.23
CA ARG A 11 -7.34 -0.35 1.75
C ARG A 11 -6.85 0.64 0.71
N LEU A 12 -7.71 1.05 -0.22
CA LEU A 12 -7.39 2.04 -1.25
C LEU A 12 -7.05 3.40 -0.62
N GLU A 13 -7.83 3.85 0.36
CA GLU A 13 -7.57 5.09 1.09
C GLU A 13 -6.26 5.01 1.88
N TYR A 14 -6.02 3.89 2.57
CA TYR A 14 -4.77 3.65 3.26
C TYR A 14 -3.56 3.71 2.33
N GLU A 15 -3.63 3.09 1.15
CA GLU A 15 -2.54 3.16 0.17
C GLU A 15 -2.39 4.57 -0.43
N LYS A 16 -3.47 5.36 -0.57
CA LYS A 16 -3.37 6.74 -1.07
C LYS A 16 -2.79 7.73 -0.06
N ASP A 17 -3.07 7.51 1.22
CA ASP A 17 -2.69 8.41 2.31
C ASP A 17 -1.27 8.12 2.84
N HIS A 18 -0.80 6.88 2.70
CA HIS A 18 0.51 6.47 3.20
C HIS A 18 1.51 6.26 2.08
N ASP A 19 2.66 6.92 2.21
CA ASP A 19 3.86 6.59 1.44
C ASP A 19 4.55 5.36 2.03
N PHE A 20 5.08 4.52 1.14
CA PHE A 20 5.73 3.28 1.54
C PHE A 20 7.18 3.25 1.12
N TYR A 21 7.99 2.57 1.93
CA TYR A 21 9.41 2.40 1.75
C TYR A 21 9.79 0.93 1.84
N HIS A 22 10.77 0.53 1.03
CA HIS A 22 11.27 -0.84 0.99
C HIS A 22 12.72 -0.86 0.51
N CYS A 23 13.47 -1.87 0.95
CA CYS A 23 14.89 -2.01 0.66
C CYS A 23 15.20 -2.89 -0.57
N GLY A 24 14.18 -3.29 -1.33
CA GLY A 24 14.31 -4.15 -2.51
C GLY A 24 14.56 -5.64 -2.21
N THR A 25 14.72 -6.02 -0.95
CA THR A 25 14.99 -7.40 -0.54
C THR A 25 13.68 -8.19 -0.39
N PRO A 26 13.46 -9.30 -1.12
CA PRO A 26 12.19 -10.03 -1.10
C PRO A 26 11.75 -10.55 0.27
N THR A 27 12.71 -10.75 1.18
CA THR A 27 12.47 -11.22 2.55
C THR A 27 12.08 -10.11 3.52
N CYS A 28 12.27 -8.85 3.13
CA CYS A 28 12.02 -7.70 3.99
C CYS A 28 10.62 -7.13 3.75
N LYS A 29 9.94 -6.72 4.83
CA LYS A 29 8.62 -6.08 4.71
C LYS A 29 8.74 -4.67 4.13
N ARG A 30 7.66 -4.25 3.47
CA ARG A 30 7.39 -2.83 3.17
C ARG A 30 6.98 -2.13 4.46
N ILE A 31 7.48 -0.93 4.69
CA ILE A 31 7.13 -0.11 5.85
C ILE A 31 6.57 1.24 5.42
N THR A 32 5.89 1.93 6.32
CA THR A 32 5.34 3.28 6.08
C THR A 32 6.44 4.34 6.16
N PHE A 33 6.16 5.54 5.64
CA PHE A 33 7.05 6.68 5.79
C PHE A 33 7.37 7.00 7.26
N SER A 34 6.38 6.93 8.16
CA SER A 34 6.61 7.14 9.60
C SER A 34 7.63 6.16 10.17
N GLU A 35 7.47 4.86 9.89
CA GLU A 35 8.44 3.84 10.31
C GLU A 35 9.82 4.08 9.67
N ALA A 36 9.86 4.47 8.39
CA ALA A 36 11.11 4.77 7.70
C ALA A 36 11.82 5.99 8.31
N MET A 37 11.09 7.01 8.75
CA MET A 37 11.67 8.16 9.46
C MET A 37 12.28 7.75 10.80
N GLU A 38 11.59 6.93 11.58
CA GLU A 38 12.11 6.42 12.86
C GLU A 38 13.38 5.58 12.66
N LEU A 39 13.45 4.85 11.56
CA LEU A 39 14.58 4.01 11.18
C LEU A 39 15.65 4.74 10.36
N VAL A 40 15.52 6.06 10.18
CA VAL A 40 16.45 6.90 9.39
C VAL A 40 16.69 6.34 7.99
N PHE A 41 15.61 5.85 7.36
CA PHE A 41 15.61 5.18 6.06
C PHE A 41 16.55 3.98 5.98
N GLN A 42 16.76 3.25 7.08
CA GLN A 42 17.55 2.04 7.12
C GLN A 42 16.69 0.81 7.46
N CYS A 43 16.82 -0.26 6.68
CA CYS A 43 16.06 -1.48 6.94
C CYS A 43 16.57 -2.18 8.21
N PRO A 44 15.72 -2.48 9.20
CA PRO A 44 16.14 -3.12 10.45
C PRO A 44 16.49 -4.60 10.26
N THR A 45 16.04 -5.22 9.17
CA THR A 45 16.27 -6.66 8.90
C THR A 45 17.57 -6.91 8.14
N CYS A 46 17.89 -6.09 7.13
CA CYS A 46 19.04 -6.31 6.27
C CYS A 46 20.08 -5.17 6.28
N GLY A 47 19.79 -4.05 6.94
CA GLY A 47 20.68 -2.89 7.03
C GLY A 47 20.75 -2.03 5.76
N ASN A 48 20.11 -2.44 4.66
CA ASN A 48 20.09 -1.71 3.40
C ASN A 48 19.28 -0.41 3.50
N PRO A 49 19.61 0.62 2.69
CA PRO A 49 18.81 1.82 2.60
C PRO A 49 17.40 1.51 2.07
N LEU A 50 16.42 2.19 2.65
CA LEU A 50 15.03 2.12 2.25
C LEU A 50 14.76 3.17 1.17
N SER A 51 14.09 2.73 0.10
CA SER A 51 13.71 3.59 -1.02
C SER A 51 12.19 3.70 -1.11
N HIS A 52 11.72 4.87 -1.55
CA HIS A 52 10.31 5.12 -1.81
C HIS A 52 9.77 4.10 -2.83
N CYS A 53 8.63 3.50 -2.51
CA CYS A 53 7.94 2.55 -3.36
C CYS A 53 6.68 3.19 -3.92
N ASP A 54 6.69 3.46 -5.22
CA ASP A 54 5.50 3.90 -5.94
C ASP A 54 4.40 2.84 -5.86
N ASN A 55 3.36 3.15 -5.09
CA ASN A 55 2.14 2.37 -4.98
C ASN A 55 1.06 2.83 -5.98
N LYS A 56 1.36 3.78 -6.87
CA LYS A 56 0.43 4.31 -7.89
C LYS A 56 -0.26 3.20 -8.69
N LYS A 57 0.51 2.21 -9.16
CA LYS A 57 -0.04 1.06 -9.90
C LYS A 57 -0.96 0.19 -9.05
N LEU A 58 -0.67 0.06 -7.75
CA LEU A 58 -1.50 -0.68 -6.81
C LEU A 58 -2.81 0.08 -6.53
N ILE A 59 -2.73 1.40 -6.33
CA ILE A 59 -3.88 2.29 -6.14
C ILE A 59 -4.80 2.22 -7.37
N GLU A 60 -4.24 2.29 -8.58
CA GLU A 60 -5.00 2.17 -9.82
C GLU A 60 -5.73 0.82 -9.90
N ASN A 61 -5.01 -0.28 -9.68
CA ASN A 61 -5.59 -1.61 -9.69
C ASN A 61 -6.69 -1.79 -8.62
N LEU A 62 -6.48 -1.28 -7.41
CA LEU A 62 -7.47 -1.30 -6.33
C LEU A 62 -8.68 -0.45 -6.70
N SER A 63 -8.48 0.72 -7.30
CA SER A 63 -9.56 1.61 -7.75
C SER A 63 -10.42 0.94 -8.82
N ILE A 64 -9.80 0.29 -9.81
CA ILE A 64 -10.51 -0.49 -10.84
C ILE A 64 -11.31 -1.62 -10.20
N LYS A 65 -10.70 -2.36 -9.24
CA LYS A 65 -11.38 -3.44 -8.52
C LYS A 65 -12.58 -2.94 -7.72
N VAL A 66 -12.45 -1.81 -7.04
CA VAL A 66 -13.52 -1.15 -6.29
C VAL A 66 -14.67 -0.76 -7.23
N ASP A 67 -14.37 -0.16 -8.38
CA ASP A 67 -15.36 0.23 -9.39
C ASP A 67 -16.11 -0.98 -9.97
N GLN A 68 -15.40 -2.06 -10.29
CA GLN A 68 -16.00 -3.32 -10.75
C GLN A 68 -16.97 -3.89 -9.70
N VAL A 69 -16.55 -3.93 -8.44
CA VAL A 69 -17.38 -4.46 -7.35
C VAL A 69 -18.60 -3.56 -7.08
N ARG A 70 -18.49 -2.24 -7.26
CA ARG A 70 -19.63 -1.30 -7.19
C ARG A 70 -20.65 -1.57 -8.29
N LYS A 71 -20.20 -1.70 -9.54
CA LYS A 71 -21.07 -2.03 -10.68
C LYS A 71 -21.77 -3.38 -10.51
N GLU A 72 -21.07 -4.40 -10.02
CA GLU A 72 -21.68 -5.71 -9.70
C GLU A 72 -22.72 -5.65 -8.58
N LEU A 73 -22.60 -4.65 -7.69
CA LEU A 73 -23.54 -4.41 -6.60
C LEU A 73 -24.79 -3.64 -7.04
N GLY A 74 -24.83 -3.17 -8.29
CA GLY A 74 -25.95 -2.39 -8.83
C GLY A 74 -26.01 -0.94 -8.31
N GLU A 75 -24.87 -0.42 -7.85
CA GLU A 75 -24.67 1.01 -7.52
C GLU A 75 -23.90 1.75 -8.61
#